data_AF-A0A9C8GLQ5-F1
#
_entry.id   AF-A0A9C8GLQ5-F1
#
_cell.length_a   1.000
_cell.length_b   1.000
_cell.length_c   1.000
_cell.angle_alpha   90.00
_cell.angle_beta   90.00
_cell.angle_gamma   90.00
#
_symmetry.space_group_name_H-M   'P 1'
#
loop_
_entity.id
_entity.type
_entity.pdbx_description
1 polymer ?
#
loop_
_entity_poly.entity_id
_entity_poly.type
_entity_poly.pdbx_seq_one_letter_code
_entity_poly.pdbx_strand_id
1 'polypeptide(L)' 'MAEPDNPEDYVRFTIDDDLSAYVSRDLLEKQEPGTRKLRFYIGGHGGYWLELAEPWREDGRKE' A
#
# COMPACT_ATOMS: atom_id res chain seq x y z
N MET A 1 1.88 -15.61 -10.15
CA MET A 1 2.18 -14.68 -9.03
C MET A 1 1.48 -15.23 -7.80
N ALA A 2 2.14 -15.30 -6.66
CA ALA A 2 1.52 -15.77 -5.43
C ALA A 2 0.63 -14.65 -4.88
N GLU A 3 -0.68 -14.86 -4.92
CA GLU A 3 -1.63 -14.00 -4.20
C GLU A 3 -1.54 -14.36 -2.71
N PRO A 4 -1.45 -13.37 -1.80
CA PRO A 4 -1.48 -13.65 -0.37
C PRO A 4 -2.80 -14.34 0.00
N ASP A 5 -2.74 -15.29 0.93
CA ASP A 5 -3.90 -16.10 1.38
C ASP A 5 -5.10 -15.24 1.84
N ASN A 6 -4.83 -13.99 2.27
CA ASN A 6 -5.83 -13.01 2.72
C ASN A 6 -5.63 -11.66 2.01
N PRO A 7 -6.14 -11.48 0.77
CA PRO A 7 -5.96 -10.23 0.02
C PRO A 7 -6.64 -9.01 0.66
N GLU A 8 -7.60 -9.23 1.57
CA GLU A 8 -8.37 -8.18 2.25
C GLU A 8 -7.56 -7.41 3.31
N ASP A 9 -6.47 -8.03 3.81
CA ASP A 9 -5.54 -7.46 4.78
C ASP A 9 -4.44 -6.63 4.10
N TYR A 10 -4.35 -6.67 2.78
CA TYR A 10 -3.32 -5.99 2.01
C TYR A 10 -3.93 -5.00 1.03
N VAL A 11 -3.35 -3.81 0.97
CA VAL A 11 -3.65 -2.87 -0.11
C VAL A 11 -2.68 -3.15 -1.24
N ARG A 12 -3.23 -3.52 -2.40
CA ARG A 12 -2.47 -3.67 -3.64
C ARG A 12 -2.23 -2.29 -4.25
N PHE A 13 -0.98 -2.03 -4.58
CA PHE A 13 -0.56 -0.85 -5.31
C PHE A 13 0.17 -1.26 -6.58
N THR A 14 -0.22 -0.64 -7.69
CA THR A 14 0.45 -0.82 -8.97
C THR A 14 1.61 0.17 -9.05
N ILE A 15 2.83 -0.36 -9.20
CA ILE A 15 4.07 0.44 -9.29
C ILE A 15 4.47 0.61 -10.77
N ASP A 16 4.35 -0.47 -11.54
CA ASP A 16 4.64 -0.54 -12.97
C ASP A 16 3.66 -1.54 -13.62
N ASP A 17 3.66 -1.65 -14.95
CA ASP A 17 2.69 -2.46 -15.71
C ASP A 17 2.70 -3.94 -15.28
N ASP A 18 3.86 -4.46 -14.86
CA ASP A 18 4.02 -5.85 -14.37
C ASP A 18 4.31 -5.94 -12.86
N LEU A 19 4.41 -4.81 -12.15
CA LEU A 19 4.84 -4.78 -10.75
C LEU A 19 3.74 -4.26 -9.82
N SER A 20 3.27 -5.14 -8.95
CA SER A 20 2.33 -4.81 -7.88
C SER A 20 2.95 -5.07 -6.52
N ALA A 21 2.86 -4.09 -5.62
CA ALA A 21 3.21 -4.26 -4.21
C ALA A 21 1.95 -4.43 -3.38
N TYR A 22 1.99 -5.37 -2.44
CA TYR A 22 0.95 -5.58 -1.45
C TYR A 22 1.49 -5.07 -0.12
N VAL A 23 0.83 -4.07 0.46
CA VAL A 23 1.22 -3.48 1.75
C VAL A 23 0.16 -3.84 2.78
N SER A 24 0.57 -4.42 3.91
CA SER A 24 -0.34 -4.79 4.99
C SER A 24 -1.07 -3.57 5.54
N ARG A 25 -2.38 -3.71 5.77
CA ARG A 25 -3.22 -2.68 6.37
C ARG A 25 -2.78 -2.35 7.79
N ASP A 26 -2.38 -3.35 8.59
CA ASP A 26 -1.79 -3.12 9.92
C ASP A 26 -0.59 -2.15 9.88
N LEU A 27 0.27 -2.27 8.86
CA LEU A 27 1.41 -1.37 8.67
C LEU A 27 0.94 0.04 8.30
N LEU A 28 -0.08 0.17 7.44
CA LEU A 28 -0.69 1.45 7.08
C LEU A 28 -1.43 2.10 8.25
N GLU A 29 -2.05 1.31 9.11
CA GLU A 29 -2.75 1.79 10.31
C GLU A 29 -1.80 2.31 11.38
N LYS A 30 -0.57 1.77 11.42
CA LYS A 30 0.53 2.25 12.26
C LYS A 30 1.22 3.50 11.71
N GLN A 31 1.00 3.86 10.45
CA GLN A 31 1.56 5.10 9.90
C GLN A 31 0.82 6.32 10.45
N GLU A 32 1.55 7.43 10.57
CA GLU A 32 0.96 8.68 10.99
C GLU A 32 -0.12 9.14 10.00
N PRO A 33 -1.28 9.62 10.49
CA PRO A 33 -2.33 10.16 9.64
C PRO A 33 -1.77 11.32 8.81
N GLY A 34 -1.91 11.22 7.47
CA GLY A 34 -1.31 12.15 6.52
C GLY A 34 -0.05 11.62 5.81
N THR A 35 0.44 10.42 6.13
CA THR A 35 1.52 9.78 5.38
C THR A 35 1.02 9.39 4.00
N ARG A 36 1.39 10.16 2.97
CA ARG A 36 0.92 9.95 1.58
C ARG A 36 1.92 9.25 0.68
N LYS A 37 3.20 9.15 1.09
CA LYS A 37 4.27 8.65 0.25
C LYS A 37 5.20 7.73 1.03
N LEU A 38 5.29 6.48 0.60
CA LEU A 38 6.26 5.52 1.09
C LEU A 38 7.36 5.31 0.06
N ARG A 39 8.62 5.50 0.47
CA ARG A 39 9.77 5.16 -0.35
C ARG A 39 10.27 3.78 0.03
N PHE A 40 10.45 2.93 -0.96
CA PHE A 40 10.97 1.58 -0.77
C PHE A 40 11.84 1.22 -1.97
N TYR A 41 12.70 0.22 -1.77
CA TYR A 41 13.63 -0.24 -2.78
C TYR A 41 13.38 -1.73 -3.04
N ILE A 42 13.14 -2.07 -4.30
CA ILE A 42 13.00 -3.46 -4.72
C ILE A 42 14.32 -3.85 -5.40
N GLY A 43 15.05 -4.78 -4.77
CA GLY A 43 16.29 -5.30 -5.31
C GLY A 43 16.07 -5.85 -6.72
N GLY A 44 16.81 -5.32 -7.70
CA GLY A 44 16.68 -5.70 -9.11
C GLY A 44 15.71 -4.84 -9.95
N HIS A 45 14.87 -4.01 -9.32
CA HIS A 45 13.92 -3.14 -10.02
C HIS A 45 14.21 -1.64 -9.79
N GLY A 46 14.72 -1.26 -8.61
CA GLY A 46 15.10 0.11 -8.30
C GLY A 46 14.33 0.70 -7.11
N GLY A 47 14.46 2.03 -6.95
CA GLY A 47 13.78 2.76 -5.89
C GLY A 47 12.44 3.29 -6.37
N TYR A 48 11.38 2.99 -5.63
CA TYR A 48 10.01 3.36 -5.97
C TYR A 48 9.36 4.20 -4.87
N TRP A 49 8.36 4.96 -5.30
CA TRP A 49 7.50 5.73 -4.44
C TRP A 49 6.09 5.15 -4.55
N LEU A 50 5.54 4.77 -3.41
CA LEU A 50 4.16 4.32 -3.27
C LEU A 50 3.35 5.50 -2.78
N GLU A 51 2.38 5.91 -3.60
CA GLU A 51 1.42 6.92 -3.20
C GLU A 51 0.26 6.23 -2.47
N LEU A 52 0.20 6.45 -1.16
CA LEU A 52 -0.91 6.01 -0.33
C LEU A 52 -2.09 6.93 -0.65
N ALA A 53 -3.00 6.45 -1.50
CA ALA A 53 -4.22 7.17 -1.80
C ALA A 53 -5.11 7.17 -0.55
N GLU A 54 -5.23 8.33 0.11
CA GLU A 54 -6.34 8.55 1.03
C GLU A 54 -7.66 8.56 0.21
N PRO A 55 -8.71 7.86 0.66
CA PRO A 55 -8.82 7.10 1.90
C PRO A 55 -8.40 5.63 1.71
N TRP A 56 -7.27 5.18 2.30
CA TRP A 56 -7.11 3.74 2.60
C TRP A 56 -7.86 3.36 3.88
N ARG A 57 -8.09 4.34 4.77
CA ARG A 57 -9.17 4.31 5.74
C ARG A 57 -10.40 4.80 5.02
N GLU A 58 -11.20 3.88 4.49
CA GLU A 58 -12.57 4.18 4.11
C GLU A 58 -13.16 5.06 5.23
N ASP A 59 -13.59 6.26 4.85
CA ASP A 59 -14.05 7.30 5.75
C ASP A 59 -15.25 6.74 6.51
N GLY A 60 -14.99 6.18 7.68
CA GLY A 60 -16.00 5.81 8.67
C GLY A 60 -16.60 7.05 9.33
N ARG A 61 -16.74 8.20 8.63
CA ARG A 61 -17.68 9.22 9.09
C ARG A 61 -19.08 8.76 8.74
N LYS A 62 -19.64 7.98 9.67
CA LYS A 62 -21.05 8.17 9.99
C LYS A 62 -21.19 9.38 10.90
N GLU A 63 -22.10 10.25 10.48
CA GLU A 63 -22.74 11.38 11.18
C GLU A 63 -21.92 12.66 11.43
#